data_AF-A0A7V3VJT3-F1
#
_entry.id   AF-A0A7V3VJT3-F1
#
_cell.length_a   1.000
_cell.length_b   1.000
_cell.length_c   1.000
_cell.angle_alpha   90.00
_cell.angle_beta   90.00
_cell.angle_gamma   90.00
#
_symmetry.space_group_name_H-M   'P 1'
#
loop_
_entity.id
_entity.type
_entity.pdbx_description
1 polymer ?
#
loop_
_entity_poly.entity_id
_entity_poly.type
_entity_poly.pdbx_seq_one_letter_code
_entity_poly.pdbx_strand_id
1 'polypeptide(L)'
;MSKKTIYTPRGKVTPGEVDKPARRLAILLALPVVGLLSFYSVLAINAIRWNPGLSYSREGRHPLLGKSAVWPQIKPGTPEVEAGRRVYYGYGCAGCHGIEGQGKVRNANAKTGQQVPELIHVGSDYSKSELIDKINAGAPVIDRLDPNGPAPPLHMPPFKDRLTRRQKDDLVAYLDSLLPPEKPGEAW
;
A
#
# COMPACT_ATOMS: atom_id res chain seq x y z
N MET A 1 -24.16 -21.59 -55.13
CA MET A 1 -22.74 -21.68 -55.57
C MET A 1 -22.16 -23.00 -55.06
N SER A 2 -21.92 -23.96 -55.95
CA SER A 2 -21.46 -25.31 -55.59
C SER A 2 -19.95 -25.31 -55.29
N LYS A 3 -19.56 -25.79 -54.10
CA LYS A 3 -18.14 -25.90 -53.70
C LYS A 3 -17.46 -26.94 -54.59
N LYS A 4 -16.52 -26.51 -55.46
CA LYS A 4 -15.76 -27.41 -56.34
C LYS A 4 -14.93 -28.38 -55.49
N THR A 5 -15.15 -29.68 -55.69
CA THR A 5 -14.32 -30.75 -55.12
C THR A 5 -12.97 -30.78 -55.86
N ILE A 6 -11.87 -30.77 -55.11
CA ILE A 6 -10.51 -30.87 -55.67
C ILE A 6 -10.14 -32.36 -55.73
N TYR A 7 -9.78 -32.85 -56.92
CA TYR A 7 -9.36 -34.24 -57.11
C TYR A 7 -7.83 -34.32 -57.04
N THR A 8 -7.29 -35.20 -56.20
CA THR A 8 -5.85 -35.50 -56.12
C THR A 8 -5.61 -36.99 -56.43
N PRO A 9 -4.39 -37.42 -56.77
CA PRO A 9 -4.11 -38.79 -57.19
C PRO A 9 -4.42 -39.89 -56.16
N ARG A 10 -4.73 -39.52 -54.91
CA ARG A 10 -5.07 -40.44 -53.80
C ARG A 10 -6.56 -40.49 -53.43
N GLY A 11 -7.45 -39.85 -54.20
CA GLY A 11 -8.90 -39.89 -54.00
C GLY A 11 -9.55 -38.53 -53.70
N LYS A 12 -10.88 -38.55 -53.50
CA LYS A 12 -11.71 -37.35 -53.25
C LYS A 12 -11.41 -36.80 -51.85
N VAL A 13 -10.81 -35.61 -51.77
CA VAL A 13 -10.59 -34.92 -50.48
C VAL A 13 -11.63 -33.80 -50.37
N THR A 14 -12.40 -33.78 -49.28
CA THR A 14 -13.36 -32.69 -49.03
C THR A 14 -12.60 -31.43 -48.60
N PRO A 15 -13.02 -30.21 -48.99
CA PRO A 15 -12.28 -28.99 -48.69
C PRO A 15 -11.90 -28.81 -47.21
N GLY A 16 -12.78 -29.23 -46.29
CA GLY A 16 -12.53 -29.14 -44.85
C GLY A 16 -11.51 -30.15 -44.29
N GLU A 17 -11.00 -31.08 -45.10
CA GLU A 17 -9.98 -32.06 -44.71
C GLU A 17 -8.56 -31.52 -44.89
N VAL A 18 -8.38 -30.61 -45.85
CA VAL A 18 -7.11 -29.91 -46.12
C VAL A 18 -6.80 -28.88 -45.02
N ASP A 19 -7.85 -28.29 -44.41
CA ASP A 19 -7.72 -27.23 -43.40
C ASP A 19 -7.48 -27.75 -41.97
N LYS A 20 -7.68 -29.05 -41.72
CA LYS A 20 -7.52 -29.69 -40.39
C LYS A 20 -6.11 -29.50 -39.79
N PRO A 21 -4.99 -29.76 -40.51
CA PRO A 21 -3.65 -29.59 -39.94
C PRO A 21 -3.30 -28.13 -39.63
N ALA A 22 -3.68 -27.20 -40.51
CA ALA A 22 -3.47 -25.77 -40.30
C ALA A 22 -4.25 -25.25 -39.08
N ARG A 23 -5.50 -25.70 -38.91
CA ARG A 23 -6.32 -25.38 -37.74
C ARG A 23 -5.76 -25.99 -36.45
N ARG A 24 -5.23 -27.22 -36.48
CA ARG A 24 -4.57 -27.85 -35.33
C ARG A 24 -3.30 -27.11 -34.93
N LEU A 25 -2.49 -26.70 -35.90
CA LEU A 25 -1.28 -25.91 -35.65
C LEU A 25 -1.60 -24.53 -35.06
N ALA A 26 -2.61 -23.85 -35.59
CA ALA A 26 -3.08 -22.57 -35.05
C ALA A 26 -3.56 -22.70 -33.59
N ILE A 27 -4.28 -23.78 -33.25
CA ILE A 27 -4.71 -24.06 -31.88
C ILE A 27 -3.50 -24.32 -30.96
N LEU A 28 -2.53 -25.14 -31.41
CA LEU A 28 -1.33 -25.45 -30.63
C LEU A 28 -0.47 -24.21 -30.34
N LEU A 29 -0.44 -23.23 -31.25
CA LEU A 29 0.27 -21.97 -31.06
C LEU A 29 -0.53 -20.95 -30.22
N ALA A 30 -1.86 -20.93 -30.35
CA ALA A 30 -2.71 -19.97 -29.63
C ALA A 30 -2.89 -20.32 -28.14
N LEU A 31 -3.00 -21.61 -27.79
CA LEU A 31 -3.21 -22.05 -26.40
C LEU A 31 -2.14 -21.56 -25.40
N PRO A 32 -0.82 -21.69 -25.66
CA PRO A 32 0.20 -21.20 -24.72
C PRO A 32 0.18 -19.66 -24.61
N VAL A 33 -0.08 -18.95 -25.70
CA VAL A 33 -0.16 -17.48 -25.68
C VAL A 33 -1.35 -17.01 -24.83
N VAL A 34 -2.52 -17.63 -25.01
CA VAL A 34 -3.70 -17.34 -24.20
C VAL A 34 -3.44 -17.70 -22.73
N GLY A 35 -2.84 -18.86 -22.46
CA GLY A 35 -2.48 -19.27 -21.10
C GLY A 35 -1.54 -18.29 -20.40
N LEU A 36 -0.50 -17.83 -21.10
CA LEU A 36 0.43 -16.82 -20.58
C LEU A 36 -0.27 -15.48 -20.33
N LEU A 37 -1.09 -15.01 -21.28
CA LEU A 37 -1.84 -13.76 -21.10
C LEU A 37 -2.78 -13.84 -19.88
N SER A 38 -3.50 -14.95 -19.71
CA SER A 38 -4.36 -15.17 -18.54
C SER A 38 -3.56 -15.19 -17.24
N PHE A 39 -2.44 -15.92 -17.19
CA PHE A 39 -1.58 -16.01 -16.02
C PHE A 39 -1.01 -14.64 -15.61
N TYR A 40 -0.45 -13.89 -16.56
CA TYR A 40 0.08 -12.55 -16.28
C TYR A 40 -1.00 -11.54 -15.94
N SER A 41 -2.22 -11.67 -16.49
CA SER A 41 -3.36 -10.83 -16.13
C SER A 41 -3.77 -11.05 -14.67
N VAL A 42 -3.81 -12.30 -14.21
CA VAL A 42 -4.10 -12.63 -12.81
C VAL A 42 -3.01 -12.09 -11.88
N LEU A 43 -1.73 -12.24 -12.25
CA LEU A 43 -0.62 -11.67 -11.48
C LEU A 43 -0.69 -10.14 -11.42
N ALA A 44 -1.02 -9.47 -12.52
CA ALA A 44 -1.17 -8.02 -12.55
C ALA A 44 -2.34 -7.55 -11.67
N ILE A 45 -3.50 -8.21 -11.75
CA ILE A 45 -4.66 -7.91 -10.90
C ILE A 45 -4.33 -8.13 -9.42
N ASN A 46 -3.65 -9.23 -9.09
CA ASN A 46 -3.24 -9.50 -7.72
C ASN A 46 -2.16 -8.53 -7.22
N ALA A 47 -1.21 -8.13 -8.07
CA ALA A 47 -0.21 -7.12 -7.75
C ALA A 47 -0.87 -5.76 -7.47
N ILE A 48 -1.88 -5.36 -8.25
CA ILE A 48 -2.68 -4.14 -8.00
C ILE A 48 -3.47 -4.27 -6.68
N ARG A 49 -4.02 -5.46 -6.38
CA ARG A 49 -4.79 -5.69 -5.16
C ARG A 49 -3.94 -5.74 -3.89
N TRP A 50 -2.69 -6.17 -3.97
CA TRP A 50 -1.80 -6.38 -2.81
C TRP A 50 -0.70 -5.31 -2.67
N ASN A 51 -0.50 -4.43 -3.66
CA ASN A 51 0.45 -3.32 -3.55
C ASN A 51 -0.28 -1.99 -3.29
N PRO A 52 -0.35 -1.50 -2.03
CA PRO A 52 -1.01 -0.23 -1.72
C PRO A 52 -0.36 0.98 -2.41
N GLY A 53 0.88 0.86 -2.90
CA GLY A 53 1.58 1.95 -3.60
C GLY A 53 1.06 2.24 -5.01
N LEU A 54 0.49 1.26 -5.73
CA LEU A 54 -0.01 1.47 -7.10
C LEU A 54 -1.39 2.15 -7.10
N SER A 55 -2.22 1.88 -6.08
CA SER A 55 -3.50 2.54 -5.86
C SER A 55 -3.37 3.94 -5.28
N TYR A 56 -2.18 4.31 -4.79
CA TYR A 56 -1.93 5.61 -4.14
C TYR A 56 -1.35 6.67 -5.08
N SER A 57 -1.09 6.33 -6.35
CA SER A 57 -0.51 7.27 -7.31
C SER A 57 -1.50 7.59 -8.43
N ARG A 58 -2.24 8.69 -8.25
CA ARG A 58 -2.34 9.83 -9.20
C ARG A 58 -3.70 10.52 -9.28
N GLU A 59 -4.82 9.91 -8.91
CA GLU A 59 -6.11 10.62 -8.99
C GLU A 59 -7.10 9.98 -8.03
N GLY A 60 -7.65 10.75 -7.09
CA GLY A 60 -8.59 10.30 -6.07
C GLY A 60 -9.96 9.88 -6.61
N ARG A 61 -10.03 8.89 -7.51
CA ARG A 61 -11.28 8.35 -8.05
C ARG A 61 -11.25 6.82 -8.04
N HIS A 62 -11.89 6.24 -7.02
CA HIS A 62 -12.28 4.83 -7.04
C HIS A 62 -13.64 4.71 -7.76
N PRO A 63 -13.81 3.89 -8.82
CA PRO A 63 -15.04 3.88 -9.64
C PRO A 63 -16.27 3.23 -8.98
N LEU A 64 -16.10 2.55 -7.85
CA LEU A 64 -17.14 1.67 -7.27
C LEU A 64 -17.59 2.06 -5.87
N LEU A 65 -17.03 3.12 -5.29
CA LEU A 65 -17.42 3.63 -3.98
C LEU A 65 -17.98 5.04 -4.21
N GLY A 66 -19.29 5.10 -4.40
CA GLY A 66 -20.03 6.32 -4.68
C GLY A 66 -19.77 7.40 -3.63
N LYS A 67 -19.73 8.65 -4.10
CA LYS A 67 -19.56 9.90 -3.37
C LYS A 67 -18.36 9.86 -2.42
N SER A 68 -17.28 10.48 -2.91
CA SER A 68 -16.17 11.02 -2.15
C SER A 68 -16.35 10.84 -0.65
N ALA A 69 -15.60 9.92 -0.06
CA ALA A 69 -15.20 10.14 1.32
C ALA A 69 -14.74 11.59 1.34
N VAL A 70 -15.50 12.44 2.04
CA VAL A 70 -15.07 13.79 2.32
C VAL A 70 -13.85 13.56 3.20
N TRP A 71 -12.70 13.41 2.57
CA TRP A 71 -11.44 13.64 3.24
C TRP A 71 -11.63 15.00 3.89
N PRO A 72 -11.51 15.09 5.24
CA PRO A 72 -11.51 16.40 5.88
C PRO A 72 -10.58 17.26 5.05
N GLN A 73 -11.08 18.40 4.57
CA GLN A 73 -10.36 19.26 3.64
C GLN A 73 -9.01 19.59 4.28
N ILE A 74 -7.97 18.84 3.95
CA ILE A 74 -6.61 19.09 4.44
C ILE A 74 -6.27 20.42 3.81
N LYS A 75 -6.23 21.47 4.62
CA LYS A 75 -5.67 22.75 4.17
C LYS A 75 -4.32 22.43 3.55
N PRO A 76 -4.03 22.82 2.30
CA PRO A 76 -2.74 22.51 1.71
C PRO A 76 -1.65 23.01 2.66
N GLY A 77 -0.85 22.07 3.17
CA GLY A 77 0.22 22.35 4.11
C GLY A 77 1.35 23.11 3.44
N THR A 78 2.35 23.49 4.22
CA THR A 78 3.60 24.00 3.64
C THR A 78 4.28 22.91 2.81
N PRO A 79 5.22 23.24 1.90
CA PRO A 79 5.98 22.25 1.14
C PRO A 79 6.64 21.18 2.02
N GLU A 80 7.08 21.55 3.23
CA GLU A 80 7.66 20.67 4.25
C GLU A 80 6.63 19.66 4.77
N VAL A 81 5.42 20.12 5.12
CA VAL A 81 4.32 19.27 5.59
C VAL A 81 3.95 18.25 4.51
N GLU A 82 3.83 18.67 3.25
CA GLU A 82 3.54 17.74 2.15
C GLU A 82 4.70 16.77 1.87
N ALA A 83 5.95 17.21 2.03
CA ALA A 83 7.12 16.33 1.93
C ALA A 83 7.15 15.30 3.06
N GLY A 84 6.88 15.72 4.29
CA GLY A 84 6.76 14.84 5.46
C GLY A 84 5.63 13.84 5.32
N ARG A 85 4.49 14.27 4.79
CA ARG A 85 3.36 13.38 4.47
C ARG A 85 3.79 12.29 3.49
N ARG A 86 4.53 12.63 2.43
CA ARG A 86 5.08 11.63 1.50
C ARG A 86 6.03 10.64 2.19
N VAL A 87 6.84 11.11 3.14
CA VAL A 87 7.69 10.23 3.95
C VAL A 87 6.84 9.30 4.82
N TYR A 88 5.85 9.83 5.53
CA TYR A 88 4.97 9.08 6.43
C TYR A 88 4.27 7.90 5.72
N TYR A 89 3.69 8.16 4.55
CA TYR A 89 3.04 7.12 3.75
C TYR A 89 4.04 6.24 3.01
N GLY A 90 5.09 6.82 2.42
CA GLY A 90 6.06 6.11 1.59
C GLY A 90 6.93 5.12 2.36
N TYR A 91 7.22 5.39 3.63
CA TYR A 91 7.98 4.49 4.50
C TYR A 91 7.11 3.60 5.38
N GLY A 92 5.79 3.61 5.17
CA GLY A 92 4.86 2.67 5.81
C GLY A 92 4.50 3.00 7.26
N CYS A 93 4.79 4.22 7.74
CA CYS A 93 4.44 4.64 9.10
C CYS A 93 2.94 4.48 9.38
N ALA A 94 2.11 4.85 8.38
CA ALA A 94 0.65 4.72 8.42
C ALA A 94 0.15 3.28 8.63
N GLY A 95 0.94 2.27 8.27
CA GLY A 95 0.55 0.87 8.41
C GLY A 95 0.41 0.42 9.87
N CYS A 96 1.15 1.05 10.80
CA CYS A 96 1.05 0.77 12.23
C CYS A 96 0.45 1.95 13.00
N HIS A 97 0.81 3.18 12.65
CA HIS A 97 0.35 4.39 13.34
C HIS A 97 -0.96 4.96 12.78
N GLY A 98 -1.59 4.28 11.81
CA GLY A 98 -2.87 4.67 11.24
C GLY A 98 -2.79 5.80 10.22
N ILE A 99 -3.90 6.01 9.52
CA ILE A 99 -4.06 7.16 8.62
C ILE A 99 -4.01 8.43 9.44
N GLU A 100 -3.20 9.41 9.01
CA GLU A 100 -3.02 10.69 9.72
C GLU A 100 -2.66 10.52 11.20
N GLY A 101 -1.90 9.46 11.53
CA GLY A 101 -1.44 9.22 12.89
C GLY A 101 -2.52 8.76 13.87
N GLN A 102 -3.74 8.39 13.43
CA GLN A 102 -4.85 8.05 14.33
C GLN A 102 -4.70 6.73 15.12
N GLY A 103 -3.61 5.98 14.94
CA GLY A 103 -3.32 4.75 15.69
C GLY A 103 -4.30 3.60 15.44
N LYS A 104 -4.72 2.93 16.52
CA LYS A 104 -5.71 1.83 16.61
C LYS A 104 -5.25 0.44 16.13
N VAL A 105 -3.97 0.26 15.86
CA VAL A 105 -3.41 -1.06 15.57
C VAL A 105 -3.14 -1.80 16.87
N ARG A 106 -3.76 -2.97 17.06
CA ARG A 106 -3.58 -3.80 18.26
C ARG A 106 -2.14 -4.33 18.34
N ASN A 107 -1.51 -4.13 19.50
CA ASN A 107 -0.20 -4.69 19.86
C ASN A 107 -0.33 -5.43 21.19
N ALA A 108 -0.70 -6.71 21.13
CA ALA A 108 -1.04 -7.49 22.32
C ALA A 108 0.11 -7.49 23.35
N ASN A 109 -0.24 -7.39 24.63
CA ASN A 109 0.71 -7.29 25.75
C ASN A 109 1.65 -6.07 25.73
N ALA A 110 1.47 -5.08 24.86
CA ALA A 110 2.25 -3.84 24.92
C ALA A 110 1.77 -2.94 26.09
N LYS A 111 2.70 -2.38 26.85
CA LYS A 111 2.41 -1.41 27.93
C LYS A 111 1.80 -0.10 27.41
N THR A 112 1.89 0.15 26.10
CA THR A 112 1.22 1.25 25.37
C THR A 112 -0.28 0.99 25.18
N GLY A 113 -0.97 0.56 26.22
CA GLY A 113 -2.42 0.27 26.15
C GLY A 113 -2.77 -0.89 25.20
N GLN A 114 -1.87 -1.85 25.03
CA GLN A 114 -1.99 -2.98 24.11
C GLN A 114 -2.22 -2.57 22.64
N GLN A 115 -1.72 -1.39 22.26
CA GLN A 115 -1.86 -0.81 20.93
C GLN A 115 -0.56 -0.15 20.47
N VAL A 116 -0.40 0.00 19.16
CA VAL A 116 0.54 0.96 18.60
C VAL A 116 -0.02 2.35 18.90
N PRO A 117 0.77 3.25 19.50
CA PRO A 117 0.28 4.58 19.86
C PRO A 117 -0.08 5.40 18.63
N GLU A 118 -1.09 6.25 18.76
CA GLU A 118 -1.37 7.33 17.83
C GLU A 118 -0.25 8.38 17.86
N LEU A 119 -0.16 9.17 16.79
CA LEU A 119 0.86 10.20 16.61
C LEU A 119 0.29 11.62 16.57
N ILE A 120 -1.01 11.79 16.79
CA ILE A 120 -1.66 13.11 16.71
C ILE A 120 -1.20 14.07 17.82
N HIS A 121 -0.60 13.57 18.90
CA HIS A 121 -0.12 14.39 20.03
C HIS A 121 1.42 14.48 20.12
N VAL A 122 2.17 13.84 19.23
CA VAL A 122 3.64 13.79 19.38
C VAL A 122 4.34 15.13 19.17
N GLY A 123 3.70 16.06 18.46
CA GLY A 123 4.23 17.43 18.30
C GLY A 123 4.15 18.27 19.58
N SER A 124 3.26 17.91 20.53
CA SER A 124 3.24 18.52 21.86
C SER A 124 4.09 17.74 22.88
N ASP A 125 4.19 16.42 22.71
CA ASP A 125 4.82 15.54 23.70
C ASP A 125 6.36 15.48 23.60
N TYR A 126 6.92 15.87 22.45
CA TYR A 126 8.36 15.79 22.18
C TYR A 126 8.90 17.07 21.55
N SER A 127 10.14 17.42 21.89
CA SER A 127 10.89 18.34 21.03
C SER A 127 11.22 17.67 19.70
N LYS A 128 11.45 18.50 18.67
CA LYS A 128 11.88 18.03 17.34
C LYS A 128 13.10 17.10 17.40
N SER A 129 14.10 17.40 18.24
CA SER A 129 15.30 16.56 18.39
C SER A 129 14.98 15.21 19.02
N GLU A 130 14.18 15.19 20.09
CA GLU A 130 13.78 13.94 20.75
C GLU A 130 12.97 13.06 19.81
N LEU A 131 12.09 13.65 19.00
CA LEU A 131 11.31 12.92 18.01
C LEU A 131 12.20 12.34 16.91
N ILE A 132 13.18 13.09 16.43
CA ILE A 132 14.18 12.59 15.47
C ILE A 132 15.01 11.45 16.07
N ASP A 133 15.42 11.55 17.32
CA ASP A 133 16.18 10.50 18.01
C ASP A 133 15.34 9.23 18.19
N LYS A 134 14.06 9.39 18.55
CA LYS A 134 13.09 8.29 18.60
C LYS A 134 12.91 7.63 17.22
N ILE A 135 12.79 8.41 16.15
CA ILE A 135 12.68 7.90 14.77
C ILE A 135 13.95 7.15 14.35
N ASN A 136 15.13 7.69 14.70
CA ASN A 136 16.41 7.06 14.40
C ASN A 136 16.55 5.69 15.10
N ALA A 137 16.22 5.64 16.40
CA ALA A 137 16.33 4.44 17.23
C ALA A 137 15.21 3.42 16.98
N GLY A 138 14.02 3.90 16.57
CA GLY A 138 12.81 3.11 16.59
C GLY A 138 12.36 2.78 18.02
N ALA A 139 11.66 1.66 18.16
CA ALA A 139 11.27 1.08 19.44
C ALA A 139 11.42 -0.44 19.36
N PRO A 140 12.67 -0.96 19.35
CA PRO A 140 12.96 -2.38 19.16
C PRO A 140 12.53 -3.24 20.35
N VAL A 141 12.40 -2.65 21.53
CA VAL A 141 11.88 -3.28 22.74
C VAL A 141 10.69 -2.48 23.23
N ILE A 142 9.54 -3.14 23.34
CA ILE A 142 8.32 -2.58 23.92
C ILE A 142 8.08 -3.28 25.25
N ASP A 143 7.91 -2.50 26.31
CA ASP A 143 7.61 -3.02 27.63
C ASP A 143 6.33 -3.87 27.60
N ARG A 144 6.37 -4.96 28.36
CA ARG A 144 5.22 -5.85 28.53
C ARG A 144 4.24 -5.25 29.54
N LEU A 145 2.95 -5.40 29.28
CA LEU A 145 1.89 -5.11 30.24
C LEU A 145 1.84 -6.20 31.33
N ASP A 146 1.79 -7.46 30.91
CA ASP A 146 2.00 -8.65 31.74
C ASP A 146 3.44 -9.16 31.55
N PRO A 147 4.32 -9.07 32.57
CA PRO A 147 5.70 -9.55 32.49
C PRO A 147 5.83 -11.03 32.13
N ASN A 148 4.85 -11.84 32.54
CA ASN A 148 4.81 -13.29 32.31
C ASN A 148 4.19 -13.66 30.94
N GLY A 149 3.58 -12.69 30.26
CA GLY A 149 2.98 -12.86 28.95
C GLY A 149 3.99 -12.87 27.80
N PRO A 150 3.55 -13.25 26.58
CA PRO A 150 4.39 -13.20 25.38
C PRO A 150 4.82 -11.77 25.06
N ALA A 151 5.95 -11.60 24.39
CA ALA A 151 6.41 -10.27 23.96
C ALA A 151 5.42 -9.61 22.98
N PRO A 152 5.28 -8.27 22.99
CA PRO A 152 4.47 -7.57 22.00
C PRO A 152 4.92 -7.89 20.57
N PRO A 153 4.01 -8.28 19.67
CA PRO A 153 4.38 -8.72 18.33
C PRO A 153 4.87 -7.60 17.43
N LEU A 154 4.48 -6.35 17.69
CA LEU A 154 4.84 -5.20 16.86
C LEU A 154 5.88 -4.32 17.55
N HIS A 155 6.90 -3.93 16.79
CA HIS A 155 7.96 -3.01 17.19
C HIS A 155 8.18 -1.99 16.08
N MET A 156 8.59 -0.77 16.47
CA MET A 156 8.95 0.25 15.49
C MET A 156 10.39 0.01 15.04
N PRO A 157 10.66 -0.20 13.74
CA PRO A 157 12.03 -0.37 13.26
C PRO A 157 12.82 0.94 13.37
N PRO A 158 14.16 0.88 13.45
CA PRO A 158 15.00 2.06 13.35
C PRO A 158 14.97 2.64 11.93
N PHE A 159 14.93 3.96 11.81
CA PHE A 159 14.95 4.68 10.52
C PHE A 159 16.25 5.47 10.28
N LYS A 160 17.24 5.37 11.17
CA LYS A 160 18.50 6.13 11.10
C LYS A 160 19.13 6.08 9.70
N ASP A 161 19.23 4.89 9.13
CA ASP A 161 19.88 4.62 7.83
C ASP A 161 18.88 4.55 6.66
N ARG A 162 17.58 4.76 6.94
CA ARG A 162 16.51 4.73 5.94
C ARG A 162 16.04 6.12 5.53
N LEU A 163 16.15 7.09 6.43
CA LEU A 163 15.72 8.47 6.22
C LEU A 163 16.90 9.43 6.28
N THR A 164 17.02 10.27 5.25
CA THR A 164 17.93 11.41 5.24
C THR A 164 17.56 12.41 6.34
N ARG A 165 18.50 13.29 6.70
CA ARG A 165 18.23 14.38 7.66
C ARG A 165 17.03 15.22 7.23
N ARG A 166 16.98 15.62 5.95
CA ARG A 166 15.88 16.42 5.41
C ARG A 166 14.54 15.71 5.48
N GLN A 167 14.48 14.42 5.12
CA GLN A 167 13.25 13.63 5.25
C GLN A 167 12.75 13.53 6.69
N LYS A 168 13.65 13.45 7.67
CA LYS A 168 13.28 13.45 9.09
C LYS A 168 12.75 14.82 9.53
N ASP A 169 13.39 15.90 9.10
CA ASP A 169 12.92 17.26 9.37
C ASP A 169 11.52 17.51 8.79
N ASP A 170 11.30 17.11 7.53
CA ASP A 170 10.00 17.22 6.88
C ASP A 170 8.95 16.31 7.55
N LEU A 171 9.32 15.09 7.95
CA LEU A 171 8.44 14.17 8.68
C LEU A 171 7.98 14.75 10.00
N VAL A 172 8.86 15.38 10.78
CA VAL A 172 8.47 16.06 12.02
C VAL A 172 7.50 17.21 11.72
N ALA A 173 7.75 18.03 10.70
CA ALA A 173 6.81 19.09 10.32
C ALA A 173 5.41 18.55 9.98
N TYR A 174 5.33 17.38 9.34
CA TYR A 174 4.05 16.72 9.12
C TYR A 174 3.41 16.24 10.43
N LEU A 175 4.15 15.61 11.34
CA LEU A 175 3.63 15.16 12.63
C LEU A 175 3.12 16.33 13.49
N ASP A 176 3.84 17.45 13.50
CA ASP A 176 3.41 18.67 14.19
C ASP A 176 2.09 19.22 13.61
N SER A 177 1.88 19.07 12.29
CA SER A 177 0.64 19.49 11.63
C SER A 177 -0.58 18.63 11.97
N LEU A 178 -0.38 17.46 12.59
CA LEU A 178 -1.46 16.58 13.05
C LEU A 178 -2.03 16.99 14.41
N LEU A 179 -1.37 17.92 15.12
CA LEU A 179 -1.79 18.34 16.44
C LEU A 179 -3.23 18.90 16.39
N PRO A 180 -4.18 18.32 17.14
CA PRO A 180 -5.52 18.85 17.21
C PRO A 180 -5.50 20.29 17.72
N PRO A 181 -6.38 21.17 17.21
CA PRO A 181 -6.49 22.52 17.75
C PRO A 181 -6.85 22.45 19.23
N GLU A 182 -6.20 23.27 20.05
CA GLU A 182 -6.57 23.42 21.45
C GLU A 182 -8.06 23.79 21.54
N LYS A 183 -8.80 23.08 22.39
CA LYS A 183 -10.17 23.49 22.72
C LYS A 183 -10.09 24.69 23.66
N PRO A 184 -10.71 25.84 23.34
CA PRO A 184 -10.78 26.93 24.29
C PRO A 184 -11.52 26.49 25.55
N GLY A 185 -10.83 26.42 26.69
CA GLY A 185 -11.44 26.23 28.02
C GLY A 185 -11.05 24.99 28.84
N GLU A 186 -10.15 24.12 28.36
CA GLU A 186 -9.59 23.00 29.15
C GLU A 186 -8.13 23.29 29.55
N ALA A 187 -7.92 24.33 30.36
CA ALA A 187 -6.69 24.49 31.13
C ALA A 187 -6.94 23.88 32.52
N TRP A 188 -6.19 22.83 32.87
CA TRP A 188 -6.20 22.21 34.20
C TRP A 188 -5.40 23.07 35.20
#